data_AF-A0A4Q8L6D7-F1
#
_entry.id   AF-A0A4Q8L6D7-F1
#
_cell.length_a   1.000
_cell.length_b   1.000
_cell.length_c   1.000
_cell.angle_alpha   90.00
_cell.angle_beta   90.00
_cell.angle_gamma   90.00
#
_symmetry.space_group_name_H-M   'P 1'
#
loop_
_entity.id
_entity.type
_entity.pdbx_description
1 polymer ?
#
loop_
_entity_poly.entity_id
_entity_poly.type
_entity_poly.pdbx_seq_one_letter_code
_entity_poly.pdbx_strand_id
1 'polypeptide(L)'
;MTTFVFRSQGQPTRDSLVMRVITALTELEIDGAGIELLARGIRAMSDDDGGLVIADVSGPPGWQTRAGALLARHGLRCLPYAA
;
A
#
# COMPACT_ATOMS: atom_id res chain seq x y z
N MET A 1 -3.14 -0.20 -15.09
CA MET A 1 -2.20 -0.52 -14.00
C MET A 1 -1.54 0.75 -13.55
N THR A 2 -1.44 0.95 -12.24
CA THR A 2 -0.83 2.15 -11.66
C THR A 2 0.08 1.73 -10.54
N THR A 3 1.30 2.27 -10.54
CA THR A 3 2.27 2.04 -9.48
C THR A 3 1.96 2.98 -8.31
N PHE A 4 2.00 2.46 -7.09
CA PHE A 4 1.75 3.23 -5.87
C PHE A 4 2.94 3.11 -4.91
N VAL A 5 3.11 4.15 -4.10
CA VAL A 5 3.99 4.16 -2.94
C VAL A 5 3.16 4.01 -1.68
N PHE A 6 3.53 3.02 -0.88
CA PHE A 6 3.03 2.79 0.47
C PHE A 6 4.11 3.19 1.47
N ARG A 7 3.89 4.30 2.18
CA ARG A 7 4.81 4.76 3.24
C ARG A 7 4.31 4.31 4.59
N SER A 8 5.25 3.95 5.46
CA SER A 8 4.93 3.80 6.88
C SER A 8 4.50 5.15 7.45
N GLN A 9 3.43 5.15 8.24
CA GLN A 9 2.96 6.25 9.06
C GLN A 9 2.82 5.78 10.51
N GLY A 10 3.10 6.70 11.44
CA GLY A 10 3.02 6.42 12.87
C GLY A 10 4.22 5.63 13.38
N GLN A 11 4.03 4.90 14.49
CA GLN A 11 5.11 4.19 15.14
C GLN A 11 5.57 2.96 14.34
N PRO A 12 6.87 2.60 14.44
CA PRO A 12 7.39 1.34 13.91
C PRO A 12 6.59 0.16 14.49
N THR A 13 6.02 -0.64 13.59
CA THR A 13 5.36 -1.89 13.96
C THR A 13 6.37 -3.02 14.06
N ARG A 14 6.02 -4.08 14.80
CA ARG A 14 6.83 -5.31 14.83
C ARG A 14 6.89 -6.01 13.47
N ASP A 15 5.87 -5.80 12.64
CA ASP A 15 5.76 -6.39 11.31
C ASP A 15 6.54 -5.61 10.26
N SER A 16 7.09 -6.35 9.28
CA SER A 16 7.71 -5.77 8.08
C SER A 16 6.70 -4.89 7.32
N LEU A 17 7.16 -3.73 6.84
CA LEU A 17 6.35 -2.83 6.03
C LEU A 17 5.75 -3.54 4.80
N VAL A 18 6.50 -4.48 4.20
CA VAL A 18 6.01 -5.29 3.08
C VAL A 18 4.81 -6.13 3.50
N MET A 19 4.88 -6.78 4.67
CA MET A 19 3.77 -7.60 5.17
C MET A 19 2.54 -6.75 5.44
N ARG A 20 2.70 -5.56 6.01
CA ARG A 20 1.57 -4.62 6.23
C ARG A 20 0.90 -4.22 4.93
N VAL A 21 1.67 -3.95 3.88
CA VAL A 21 1.11 -3.64 2.55
C VAL A 21 0.33 -4.83 1.99
N ILE A 22 0.90 -6.04 2.08
CA ILE A 22 0.22 -7.26 1.61
C ILE A 22 -1.09 -7.46 2.38
N THR A 23 -1.05 -7.43 3.72
CA THR A 23 -2.25 -7.60 4.55
C THR A 23 -3.32 -6.57 4.23
N ALA A 24 -2.98 -5.28 4.14
CA ALA A 24 -3.94 -4.24 3.85
C ALA A 24 -4.61 -4.41 2.47
N LEU A 25 -3.83 -4.81 1.45
CA LEU A 25 -4.36 -5.02 0.11
C LEU A 25 -5.21 -6.29 0.00
N THR A 26 -4.85 -7.36 0.72
CA THR A 26 -5.67 -8.57 0.82
C THR A 26 -7.00 -8.29 1.52
N GLU A 27 -7.02 -7.47 2.58
CA GLU A 27 -8.29 -7.06 3.22
C GLU A 27 -9.19 -6.27 2.24
N LEU A 28 -8.61 -5.38 1.45
CA LEU A 28 -9.36 -4.62 0.44
C LEU A 28 -9.93 -5.50 -0.68
N GLU A 29 -9.20 -6.54 -1.06
CA GLU A 29 -9.69 -7.56 -2.00
C GLU A 29 -10.90 -8.31 -1.43
N ILE A 30 -10.80 -8.74 -0.16
CA ILE A 30 -11.88 -9.44 0.56
C ILE A 30 -13.13 -8.56 0.72
N ASP A 31 -12.93 -7.26 0.99
CA ASP A 31 -14.02 -6.28 1.10
C ASP A 31 -14.72 -5.97 -0.24
N GLY A 32 -14.31 -6.65 -1.33
CA GLY A 32 -14.94 -6.52 -2.64
C GLY A 32 -14.61 -5.21 -3.34
N ALA A 33 -13.52 -4.54 -2.95
CA ALA A 33 -13.12 -3.27 -3.56
C ALA A 33 -12.61 -3.41 -5.00
N GLY A 34 -12.50 -4.64 -5.51
CA GLY A 34 -11.98 -4.94 -6.85
C GLY A 34 -10.51 -4.57 -7.00
N ILE A 35 -9.76 -4.65 -5.89
CA ILE A 35 -8.34 -4.34 -5.84
C ILE A 35 -7.56 -5.64 -5.88
N GLU A 36 -6.62 -5.74 -6.80
CA GLU A 36 -5.70 -6.86 -6.90
C GLU A 36 -4.27 -6.36 -6.72
N LEU A 37 -3.58 -6.93 -5.73
CA LEU A 37 -2.13 -6.74 -5.61
C LEU A 37 -1.45 -7.59 -6.67
N LEU A 38 -0.75 -6.93 -7.58
CA LEU A 38 0.08 -7.62 -8.54
C LEU A 38 1.43 -7.85 -7.88
N ALA A 39 1.73 -9.09 -7.52
CA ALA A 39 2.97 -9.47 -6.82
C ALA A 39 4.26 -9.13 -7.59
N ARG A 40 4.13 -8.72 -8.87
CA ARG A 40 5.25 -8.25 -9.69
C ARG A 40 5.53 -6.79 -9.36
N GLY A 41 6.77 -6.47 -9.03
CA GLY A 41 7.21 -5.09 -8.85
C GLY A 41 7.17 -4.55 -7.42
N ILE A 42 6.89 -5.38 -6.41
CA ILE A 42 7.02 -4.99 -4.99
C ILE A 42 8.49 -4.71 -4.68
N ARG A 43 8.80 -3.45 -4.36
CA ARG A 43 10.15 -3.00 -3.99
C ARG A 43 10.09 -2.27 -2.65
N ALA A 44 10.80 -2.80 -1.66
CA ALA A 44 10.99 -2.12 -0.39
C ALA A 44 12.29 -1.30 -0.42
N MET A 45 12.23 -0.06 0.04
CA MET A 45 13.37 0.83 0.19
C MET A 45 13.15 1.76 1.38
N SER A 46 14.16 2.57 1.72
CA SER A 46 14.04 3.61 2.73
C SER A 46 14.64 4.90 2.18
N ASP A 47 14.08 6.04 2.57
CA ASP A 47 14.64 7.36 2.35
C ASP A 47 14.69 8.14 3.69
N ASP A 48 14.97 9.44 3.61
CA ASP A 48 15.08 10.31 4.80
C ASP A 48 13.76 10.39 5.60
N ASP A 49 12.62 10.08 4.97
CA ASP A 49 11.29 10.06 5.60
C ASP A 49 10.92 8.65 6.10
N GLY A 50 11.80 7.65 5.94
CA GLY A 50 11.65 6.30 6.46
C GLY A 50 11.37 5.22 5.39
N GLY A 51 10.81 4.10 5.85
CA GLY A 51 10.54 2.94 4.99
C GLY A 51 9.37 3.16 4.03
N LEU A 52 9.55 2.75 2.78
CA LEU A 52 8.51 2.77 1.75
C LEU A 52 8.51 1.48 0.93
N VAL A 53 7.33 1.14 0.40
CA VAL A 53 7.12 0.03 -0.52
C VAL A 53 6.48 0.57 -1.78
N ILE A 54 7.10 0.30 -2.92
CA ILE A 54 6.54 0.56 -4.24
C ILE A 54 5.90 -0.72 -4.73
N ALA A 55 4.65 -0.68 -5.17
CA ALA A 55 3.96 -1.85 -5.71
C ALA A 55 2.99 -1.46 -6.83
N ASP A 56 2.83 -2.37 -7.79
CA ASP A 56 1.81 -2.24 -8.84
C ASP A 56 0.47 -2.76 -8.33
N VAL A 57 -0.57 -1.94 -8.45
CA VAL A 57 -1.91 -2.28 -8.01
C VAL A 57 -2.90 -2.10 -9.15
N SER A 58 -3.78 -3.08 -9.32
CA SER A 58 -4.95 -2.97 -10.19
C SER A 58 -6.17 -2.68 -9.34
N GLY A 59 -7.03 -1.76 -9.79
CA GLY A 59 -8.25 -1.41 -9.07
C GLY A 59 -9.06 -0.34 -9.80
N PRO A 60 -10.29 -0.08 -9.35
CA PRO A 60 -11.14 0.96 -9.93
C PRO A 60 -10.50 2.35 -9.75
N PRO A 61 -10.80 3.32 -10.64
CA PRO A 61 -10.29 4.68 -10.49
C PRO A 61 -10.63 5.27 -9.11
N GLY A 62 -9.61 5.80 -8.41
CA GLY A 62 -9.77 6.44 -7.11
C GLY A 62 -9.94 5.48 -5.92
N TRP A 63 -9.68 4.18 -6.10
CA TRP A 63 -9.76 3.18 -5.02
C TRP A 63 -8.94 3.57 -3.78
N GLN A 64 -7.77 4.19 -3.97
CA GLN A 64 -6.86 4.57 -2.89
C GLN A 64 -7.48 5.59 -1.93
N THR A 65 -8.39 6.44 -2.42
CA THR A 65 -9.13 7.40 -1.59
C THR A 65 -10.13 6.66 -0.71
N ARG A 66 -10.83 5.65 -1.26
CA ARG A 66 -11.80 4.82 -0.52
C ARG A 66 -11.09 3.91 0.49
N ALA A 67 -9.91 3.41 0.15
CA ALA A 67 -9.07 2.57 0.99
C ALA A 67 -8.32 3.34 2.09
N GLY A 68 -8.33 4.67 2.07
CA GLY A 68 -7.48 5.50 2.93
C GLY A 68 -7.63 5.20 4.43
N ALA A 69 -8.85 4.97 4.91
CA ALA A 69 -9.09 4.64 6.32
C ALA A 69 -8.55 3.26 6.71
N LEU A 70 -8.70 2.26 5.83
CA LEU A 70 -8.14 0.92 6.05
C LEU A 70 -6.62 0.97 6.03
N LEU A 71 -6.03 1.63 5.04
CA LEU A 71 -4.59 1.81 4.93
C LEU A 71 -4.02 2.53 6.17
N ALA A 72 -4.68 3.58 6.65
CA ALA A 72 -4.27 4.28 7.87
C ALA A 72 -4.34 3.40 9.13
N ARG A 73 -5.32 2.48 9.23
CA ARG A 73 -5.36 1.48 10.33
C ARG A 73 -4.18 0.52 10.31
N HIS A 74 -3.69 0.19 9.11
CA HIS A 74 -2.43 -0.53 8.92
C HIS A 74 -1.20 0.37 9.03
N GLY A 75 -1.36 1.65 9.40
CA GLY A 75 -0.30 2.65 9.48
C GLY A 75 0.35 2.97 8.13
N LEU A 76 -0.40 2.88 7.04
CA LEU A 76 0.09 3.09 5.69
C LEU A 76 -0.50 4.36 5.08
N ARG A 77 0.35 5.15 4.43
CA ARG A 77 -0.07 6.17 3.48
C ARG A 77 0.14 5.65 2.07
N CYS A 78 -0.90 5.69 1.24
CA CYS A 78 -0.80 5.35 -0.17
C CYS A 78 -0.81 6.62 -1.03
N LEU A 79 0.10 6.69 -1.99
CA LEU A 79 0.23 7.79 -2.96
C LEU A 79 0.52 7.21 -4.35
N PRO A 80 0.01 7.81 -5.43
CA PRO A 80 0.44 7.46 -6.78
C PRO A 80 1.96 7.64 -6.92
N TYR A 81 2.64 6.67 -7.53
CA TYR A 81 4.06 6.78 -7.86
C TYR A 81 4.19 7.48 -9.21
N ALA A 82 4.57 8.76 -9.18
CA ALA A 82 5.01 9.48 -10.38
C ALA A 82 6.50 9.15 -10.57
N ALA A 83 6.80 8.32 -11.58
CA ALA A 83 8.16 8.06 -12.01
C ALA A 83 8.76 9.28 -12.72
#